data_AF-A0A9P5P4E2-F1
#
_entry.id   AF-A0A9P5P4E2-F1
#
_cell.length_a   1.000
_cell.length_b   1.000
_cell.length_c   1.000
_cell.angle_alpha   90.00
_cell.angle_beta   90.00
_cell.angle_gamma   90.00
#
_symmetry.space_group_name_H-M   'P 1'
#
loop_
_entity.id
_entity.type
_entity.pdbx_description
1 polymer ?
#
loop_
_entity_poly.entity_id
_entity_poly.type
_entity_poly.pdbx_seq_one_letter_code
_entity_poly.pdbx_strand_id
1 'polypeptide(L)'
;GLFSGYLLQRVFSSIFLGPSSVFTGKVQHSSIADISGVRRVSGRHIAYAAVQARFALLITEKWGQDEDNFCYPDFYQEVIDFFEDGPDDPVSKEILEWWNL
;
A
#
# COMPACT_ATOMS: atom_id res chain seq x y z
N GLY A 1 9.48 3.89 9.76
CA GLY A 1 8.17 4.43 10.19
C GLY A 1 7.04 3.49 9.82
N LEU A 2 5.80 3.83 10.20
CA LEU A 2 4.58 3.00 10.08
C LEU A 2 4.18 2.67 8.63
N PHE A 3 4.56 3.51 7.65
CA PHE A 3 4.29 3.29 6.21
C PHE A 3 5.54 3.28 5.32
N SER A 4 6.72 3.40 5.93
CA SER A 4 8.02 3.39 5.22
C SER A 4 8.85 2.16 5.59
N GLY A 5 8.20 1.11 6.10
CA GLY A 5 8.83 -0.15 6.45
C GLY A 5 9.04 -1.04 5.21
N TYR A 6 10.08 -1.89 5.27
CA TYR A 6 10.41 -2.83 4.19
C TYR A 6 9.25 -3.74 3.78
N LEU A 7 8.39 -4.13 4.72
CA LEU A 7 7.25 -4.99 4.42
C LEU A 7 6.29 -4.33 3.41
N LEU A 8 5.88 -3.09 3.69
CA LEU A 8 4.90 -2.40 2.87
C LEU A 8 5.46 -2.07 1.48
N GLN A 9 6.74 -1.69 1.41
CA GLN A 9 7.45 -1.48 0.14
C GLN A 9 7.51 -2.73 -0.73
N ARG A 10 7.72 -3.90 -0.12
CA ARG A 10 7.77 -5.18 -0.83
C ARG A 10 6.39 -5.62 -1.30
N VAL A 11 5.36 -5.43 -0.48
CA VAL A 11 3.97 -5.70 -0.86
C VAL A 11 3.55 -4.77 -2.00
N PHE A 12 3.80 -3.46 -1.88
CA PHE A 12 3.56 -2.49 -2.94
C PHE A 12 4.28 -2.88 -4.25
N SER A 13 5.58 -3.17 -4.18
CA SER A 13 6.36 -3.59 -5.35
C SER A 13 5.82 -4.88 -5.97
N SER A 14 5.43 -5.86 -5.16
CA SER A 14 4.86 -7.11 -5.66
C SER A 14 3.52 -6.91 -6.38
N ILE A 15 2.70 -5.95 -5.90
CA ILE A 15 1.38 -5.66 -6.48
C ILE A 15 1.52 -4.80 -7.74
N PHE A 16 2.26 -3.70 -7.65
CA PHE A 16 2.25 -2.64 -8.67
C PHE A 16 3.39 -2.75 -9.68
N LEU A 17 4.53 -3.34 -9.30
CA LEU A 17 5.75 -3.42 -10.13
C LEU A 17 6.06 -4.85 -10.59
N GLY A 18 5.56 -5.87 -9.87
CA GLY A 18 5.76 -7.30 -10.15
C GLY A 18 6.74 -7.97 -9.17
N PRO A 19 6.72 -9.31 -9.04
CA PRO A 19 7.49 -10.06 -8.04
C PRO A 19 9.02 -9.92 -8.20
N SER A 20 9.51 -9.69 -9.42
CA SER A 20 10.93 -9.47 -9.71
C SER A 20 11.42 -8.07 -9.32
N SER A 21 10.49 -7.13 -9.10
CA SER A 21 10.76 -5.73 -8.76
C SER A 21 10.83 -5.48 -7.26
N VAL A 22 10.46 -6.48 -6.44
CA VAL A 22 10.46 -6.44 -4.96
C VAL A 22 11.82 -6.07 -4.38
N PHE A 23 12.92 -6.45 -5.05
CA PHE A 23 14.28 -6.16 -4.61
C PHE A 23 14.96 -5.04 -5.39
N THR A 24 14.43 -4.68 -6.56
CA THR A 24 15.09 -3.74 -7.50
C THR A 24 14.39 -2.40 -7.60
N GLY A 25 13.12 -2.28 -7.18
CA GLY A 25 12.33 -1.06 -7.24
C GLY A 25 12.02 -0.58 -8.66
N LYS A 26 12.37 -1.35 -9.69
CA LYS A 26 12.18 -0.96 -11.10
C LYS A 26 10.80 -1.36 -11.57
N VAL A 27 10.07 -0.42 -12.17
CA VAL A 27 8.82 -0.69 -12.88
C VAL A 27 9.10 -1.70 -13.99
N GLN A 28 8.43 -2.85 -13.94
CA GLN A 28 8.49 -3.83 -15.02
C GLN A 28 7.53 -3.41 -16.13
N HIS A 29 7.93 -3.63 -17.39
CA HIS A 29 7.04 -3.47 -18.54
C HIS A 29 5.81 -4.39 -18.35
N SER A 30 4.60 -3.86 -18.52
CA SER A 30 3.31 -4.54 -18.26
C SER A 30 2.95 -4.74 -16.78
N SER A 31 3.60 -4.02 -15.86
CA SER A 31 3.16 -3.98 -14.46
C SER A 31 1.88 -3.14 -14.31
N ILE A 32 1.13 -3.32 -13.22
CA ILE A 32 -0.12 -2.55 -13.01
C ILE A 32 0.17 -1.05 -13.07
N ALA A 33 1.30 -0.57 -12.54
CA ALA A 33 1.69 0.83 -12.64
C ALA A 33 1.91 1.30 -14.09
N ASP A 34 2.51 0.46 -14.94
CA ASP A 34 2.76 0.72 -16.36
C ASP A 34 1.45 0.72 -17.17
N ILE A 35 0.55 -0.23 -16.89
CA ILE A 35 -0.75 -0.37 -17.57
C ILE A 35 -1.74 0.71 -17.13
N SER A 36 -1.74 1.07 -15.85
CA SER A 36 -2.65 2.09 -15.29
C SER A 36 -2.13 3.52 -15.42
N GLY A 37 -0.90 3.71 -15.93
CA GLY A 37 -0.29 5.04 -16.08
C GLY A 37 0.00 5.74 -14.74
N VAL A 38 0.07 5.00 -13.64
CA VAL A 38 0.32 5.53 -12.30
C VAL A 38 1.79 5.97 -12.22
N ARG A 39 2.02 7.28 -12.44
CA ARG A 39 3.34 7.92 -12.33
C ARG A 39 3.62 8.50 -10.94
N ARG A 40 2.60 8.56 -10.08
CA ARG A 40 2.70 9.03 -8.69
C ARG A 40 1.93 8.11 -7.76
N VAL A 41 2.57 7.74 -6.66
CA VAL A 41 1.94 7.01 -5.56
C VAL A 41 1.04 7.98 -4.79
N SER A 42 -0.22 7.60 -4.61
CA SER A 42 -1.19 8.35 -3.80
C SER A 42 -1.55 7.57 -2.53
N GLY A 43 -2.24 8.24 -1.59
CA GLY A 43 -2.74 7.62 -0.36
C GLY A 43 -3.56 6.35 -0.64
N ARG A 44 -4.42 6.35 -1.66
CA ARG A 44 -5.17 5.17 -2.12
C ARG A 44 -4.30 3.95 -2.45
N HIS A 45 -3.13 4.16 -3.05
CA HIS A 45 -2.22 3.07 -3.39
C HIS A 45 -1.55 2.49 -2.15
N ILE A 46 -1.19 3.35 -1.19
CA ILE A 46 -0.61 2.95 0.11
C ILE A 46 -1.66 2.21 0.94
N ALA A 47 -2.90 2.72 0.98
CA ALA A 47 -4.03 2.08 1.64
C ALA A 47 -4.28 0.68 1.07
N TYR A 48 -4.23 0.53 -0.24
CA TYR A 48 -4.39 -0.76 -0.89
C TYR A 48 -3.27 -1.74 -0.52
N ALA A 49 -2.02 -1.30 -0.57
CA ALA A 49 -0.87 -2.11 -0.16
C ALA A 49 -0.96 -2.51 1.32
N ALA A 50 -1.45 -1.64 2.20
CA ALA A 50 -1.58 -1.90 3.63
C ALA A 50 -2.66 -2.96 3.91
N VAL A 51 -3.81 -2.87 3.24
CA VAL A 51 -4.88 -3.88 3.29
C VAL A 51 -4.35 -5.25 2.86
N GLN A 52 -3.64 -5.30 1.74
CA GLN A 52 -3.06 -6.54 1.21
C GLN A 52 -1.96 -7.11 2.12
N ALA A 53 -1.11 -6.25 2.70
CA ALA A 53 -0.09 -6.67 3.65
C ALA A 53 -0.72 -7.28 4.91
N ARG A 54 -1.77 -6.65 5.46
CA ARG A 54 -2.51 -7.20 6.60
C ARG A 54 -3.12 -8.54 6.24
N PHE A 55 -3.81 -8.63 5.10
CA PHE A 55 -4.41 -9.88 4.63
C PHE A 55 -3.38 -11.00 4.48
N ALA A 56 -2.21 -10.72 3.89
CA ALA A 56 -1.13 -11.69 3.71
C ALA A 56 -0.44 -12.11 5.03
N LEU A 57 -0.51 -11.29 6.07
CA LEU A 57 0.05 -11.58 7.40
C LEU A 57 -0.90 -12.34 8.32
N LEU A 58 -2.20 -12.35 8.01
CA LEU A 58 -3.15 -13.15 8.78
C LEU A 58 -2.92 -14.63 8.48
N ILE A 59 -2.80 -15.43 9.55
CA ILE A 59 -2.62 -16.89 9.49
C ILE A 59 -3.84 -17.61 8.89
N THR A 60 -4.96 -16.90 8.70
CA THR A 60 -6.20 -17.49 8.23
C THR A 60 -6.20 -17.67 6.71
N GLU A 61 -5.91 -18.89 6.25
CA GLU A 61 -5.99 -19.34 4.85
C GLU A 61 -7.44 -19.44 4.31
N LYS A 62 -8.45 -19.02 5.08
CA LYS A 62 -9.87 -19.14 4.71
C LYS A 62 -10.57 -17.78 4.69
N TRP A 63 -11.07 -17.43 3.50
CA TRP A 63 -12.16 -16.46 3.36
C TRP A 63 -13.43 -17.05 3.99
N GLY A 64 -13.70 -16.70 5.25
CA GLY A 64 -14.94 -17.05 5.89
C GLY A 64 -14.78 -17.36 7.37
N GLN A 65 -15.34 -16.43 8.16
CA GLN A 65 -15.76 -16.56 9.54
C GLN A 65 -14.72 -16.38 10.66
N ASP A 66 -14.82 -15.16 11.23
CA ASP A 66 -15.08 -14.93 12.67
C ASP A 66 -13.94 -14.63 13.64
N GLU A 67 -12.72 -14.22 13.21
CA GLU A 67 -11.67 -13.89 14.20
C GLU A 67 -11.15 -12.45 14.26
N ASP A 68 -11.59 -11.53 13.41
CA ASP A 68 -11.06 -10.17 13.52
C ASP A 68 -12.17 -9.16 13.31
N ASN A 69 -12.45 -8.38 14.34
CA ASN A 69 -13.42 -7.29 14.37
C ASN A 69 -12.94 -6.10 13.51
N PHE A 70 -12.28 -6.39 12.39
CA PHE A 70 -11.51 -5.48 11.58
C PHE A 70 -12.22 -5.25 10.25
N CYS A 71 -12.75 -4.04 10.10
CA CYS A 71 -13.39 -3.62 8.88
C CYS A 71 -12.33 -3.14 7.87
N TYR A 72 -12.05 -3.94 6.84
CA TYR A 72 -11.12 -3.55 5.77
C TYR A 72 -11.55 -2.28 5.03
N PRO A 73 -12.85 -2.05 4.71
CA PRO A 73 -13.31 -0.77 4.19
C PRO A 73 -12.95 0.41 5.09
N ASP A 74 -13.22 0.31 6.40
CA ASP A 74 -12.93 1.40 7.34
C ASP A 74 -11.42 1.62 7.43
N PHE A 75 -10.61 0.56 7.53
CA PHE A 75 -9.16 0.70 7.53
C PHE A 75 -8.62 1.33 6.25
N TYR A 76 -9.17 0.96 5.09
CA TYR A 76 -8.79 1.56 3.82
C TYR A 76 -9.13 3.06 3.80
N GLN A 77 -10.31 3.42 4.30
CA GLN A 77 -10.75 4.81 4.39
C GLN A 77 -9.88 5.61 5.36
N GLU A 78 -9.58 5.09 6.56
CA GLU A 78 -8.72 5.75 7.55
C GLU A 78 -7.31 6.04 7.00
N VAL A 79 -6.74 5.11 6.21
CA VAL A 79 -5.44 5.35 5.56
C VAL A 79 -5.55 6.41 4.46
N ILE A 80 -6.66 6.44 3.70
CA ILE A 80 -6.91 7.52 2.75
C ILE A 80 -7.03 8.85 3.49
N ASP A 81 -7.83 8.91 4.55
CA ASP A 81 -8.09 10.12 5.31
C ASP A 81 -6.79 10.68 5.88
N PHE A 82 -5.89 9.81 6.35
CA PHE A 82 -4.54 10.20 6.79
C PHE A 82 -3.69 10.88 5.69
N PHE A 83 -3.81 10.45 4.43
CA PHE A 83 -2.97 10.93 3.33
C PHE A 83 -3.63 12.01 2.45
N GLU A 84 -4.95 12.02 2.35
CA GLU A 84 -5.71 12.84 1.40
C GLU A 84 -6.61 13.88 2.08
N ASP A 85 -7.24 13.55 3.22
CA ASP A 85 -8.14 14.47 3.96
C ASP A 85 -7.46 15.17 5.15
N GLY A 86 -6.28 14.68 5.56
CA GLY A 86 -5.32 15.35 6.45
C GLY A 86 -4.09 15.93 5.72
N PRO A 87 -4.24 16.70 4.62
CA PRO A 87 -3.14 17.11 3.77
C PRO A 87 -2.22 18.16 4.40
N ASP A 88 -2.34 18.47 5.69
CA ASP A 88 -1.45 19.38 6.43
C ASP A 88 -0.62 18.71 7.51
N ASP A 89 -0.80 17.41 7.73
CA ASP A 89 0.08 16.67 8.60
C ASP A 89 1.49 16.56 7.97
N PRO A 90 2.55 17.03 8.65
CA PRO A 90 3.90 17.02 8.08
C PRO A 90 4.43 15.59 7.88
N VAL A 91 3.96 14.62 8.68
CA VAL A 91 4.39 13.22 8.58
C VAL A 91 3.75 12.56 7.35
N SER A 92 2.47 12.82 7.07
CA SER A 92 1.81 12.29 5.87
C SER A 92 2.46 12.82 4.58
N LYS A 93 2.82 14.11 4.54
CA LYS A 93 3.57 14.73 3.43
C LYS A 93 4.96 14.11 3.26
N GLU A 94 5.74 13.99 4.33
CA GLU A 94 7.08 13.39 4.29
C GLU A 94 7.02 11.96 3.75
N ILE A 95 6.04 11.18 4.18
CA ILE A 95 5.84 9.81 3.71
C ILE A 95 5.46 9.80 2.21
N LEU A 96 4.51 10.64 1.78
CA LEU A 96 4.12 10.72 0.36
C LEU A 96 5.27 11.19 -0.53
N GLU A 97 6.07 12.16 -0.09
CA GLU A 97 7.27 12.58 -0.79
C GLU A 97 8.25 11.41 -0.90
N TRP A 98 8.52 10.71 0.21
CA TRP A 98 9.38 9.53 0.22
C TRP A 98 8.97 8.44 -0.78
N TRP A 99 7.66 8.20 -0.95
CA TRP A 99 7.13 7.23 -1.93
C TRP A 99 7.21 7.71 -3.39
N ASN A 100 7.40 9.00 -3.62
CA ASN A 100 7.45 9.64 -4.95
C ASN A 100 8.84 10.19 -5.31
N LEU A 101 9.86 9.90 -4.49
CA LEU A 101 11.28 10.15 -4.80
C LEU A 101 11.76 9.23 -5.94
#